data_AF-A0ABC9YNE7-F1
#
_entry.id   AF-A0ABC9YNE7-F1
#
_cell.length_a   1.000
_cell.length_b   1.000
_cell.length_c   1.000
_cell.angle_alpha   90.00
_cell.angle_beta   90.00
_cell.angle_gamma   90.00
#
_symmetry.space_group_name_H-M   'P 1'
#
loop_
_entity.id
_entity.type
_entity.pdbx_description
1 polymer ?
#
loop_
_entity_poly.entity_id
_entity_poly.type
_entity_poly.pdbx_seq_one_letter_code
_entity_poly.pdbx_strand_id
1 'polypeptide(L)'
;MEGIGFCEVIAETLTPGGSGRGGLGTLLGRSGSRTGIAVPEELAALVNRGIPAVPHGISLSLGGAEAVDDGRVAHLAGCARTLGSPLVSEHIAFVRAGGLEAGRLLPVPRTREALDALERNIFRASRQLDVPLAVENIATLFEWPDAEYTEAEFLRELVDRTGVYLLLDIANVYANARNTGRDPLTELLRLPTERLAYCHIAGGHESGGRYIDTHVHAVPAEVLALVAEFAPGRTVPLMLERDGNYPPATELAAELNAIAAAAGRPAVTLHPEPIRT
;
A
#
# COMPACT_ATOMS: atom_id res chain seq x y z
N MET A 1 -1.93 8.50 -11.77
CA MET A 1 -2.46 8.92 -10.45
C MET A 1 -1.73 10.19 -10.08
N GLU A 2 -2.43 11.20 -9.56
CA GLU A 2 -1.82 12.49 -9.19
C GLU A 2 -2.42 13.02 -7.89
N GLY A 3 -1.62 13.76 -7.12
CA GLY A 3 -2.08 14.42 -5.91
C GLY A 3 -2.55 13.44 -4.82
N ILE A 4 -3.81 13.56 -4.43
CA ILE A 4 -4.46 12.75 -3.38
C ILE A 4 -5.81 12.18 -3.85
N GLY A 5 -6.03 12.19 -5.18
CA GLY A 5 -7.34 11.94 -5.81
C GLY A 5 -7.55 10.50 -6.24
N PHE A 6 -7.09 9.53 -5.45
CA PHE A 6 -7.28 8.10 -5.69
C PHE A 6 -7.65 7.41 -4.37
N CYS A 7 -8.13 6.18 -4.46
CA CYS A 7 -8.33 5.33 -3.29
C CYS A 7 -7.61 4.00 -3.46
N GLU A 8 -7.39 3.34 -2.34
CA GLU A 8 -6.92 1.98 -2.28
C GLU A 8 -8.04 1.07 -1.74
N VAL A 9 -7.98 -0.20 -2.11
CA VAL A 9 -8.85 -1.24 -1.58
C VAL A 9 -8.04 -2.49 -1.31
N ILE A 10 -8.23 -3.06 -0.12
CA ILE A 10 -7.64 -4.34 0.24
C ILE A 10 -8.23 -5.43 -0.67
N ALA A 11 -7.40 -6.03 -1.52
CA ALA A 11 -7.84 -6.95 -2.57
C ALA A 11 -8.57 -8.17 -2.00
N GLU A 12 -8.16 -8.64 -0.82
CA GLU A 12 -8.75 -9.77 -0.11
C GLU A 12 -10.17 -9.48 0.42
N THR A 13 -10.59 -8.21 0.53
CA THR A 13 -11.97 -7.84 0.90
C THR A 13 -12.93 -7.96 -0.29
N LEU A 14 -12.40 -7.95 -1.52
CA LEU A 14 -13.17 -8.16 -2.73
C LEU A 14 -13.32 -9.65 -2.97
N THR A 15 -14.56 -10.14 -3.03
CA THR A 15 -14.82 -11.58 -3.16
C THR A 15 -14.91 -11.99 -4.63
N PRO A 16 -14.57 -13.25 -4.96
CA PRO A 16 -14.93 -13.81 -6.26
C PRO A 16 -16.45 -13.75 -6.44
N GLY A 17 -16.89 -13.04 -7.47
CA GLY A 17 -18.29 -12.92 -7.86
C GLY A 17 -18.87 -14.30 -8.16
N GLY A 18 -19.94 -14.65 -7.45
CA GLY A 18 -20.72 -15.84 -7.73
C GLY A 18 -21.31 -15.79 -9.15
N SER A 19 -21.58 -16.95 -9.73
CA SER A 19 -22.31 -17.10 -11.00
C SER A 19 -23.80 -16.75 -10.87
N GLY A 20 -24.12 -15.57 -10.33
CA GLY A 20 -25.47 -15.07 -10.10
C GLY A 20 -25.93 -14.16 -11.23
N ARG A 21 -27.06 -14.50 -11.85
CA ARG A 21 -27.77 -13.62 -12.78
C ARG A 21 -28.22 -12.37 -12.03
N GLY A 22 -27.58 -11.23 -12.25
CA GLY A 22 -28.00 -9.95 -11.66
C GLY A 22 -27.15 -8.78 -12.14
N GLY A 23 -27.53 -8.21 -13.28
CA GLY A 23 -27.26 -6.83 -13.69
C GLY A 23 -25.87 -6.21 -13.45
N LEU A 24 -24.92 -6.48 -14.34
CA LEU A 24 -24.05 -5.41 -14.84
C LEU A 24 -24.06 -5.47 -16.38
N GLY A 25 -24.75 -4.51 -16.97
CA GLY A 25 -24.74 -4.30 -18.41
C GLY A 25 -23.35 -3.86 -18.85
N THR A 26 -22.72 -4.70 -19.66
CA THR A 26 -21.73 -4.40 -20.69
C THR A 26 -20.80 -3.21 -20.43
N LEU A 27 -19.66 -3.47 -19.80
CA LEU A 27 -18.46 -2.68 -20.02
C LEU A 27 -17.33 -3.61 -20.49
N LEU A 28 -17.02 -3.42 -21.78
CA LEU A 28 -15.80 -3.82 -22.50
C LEU A 28 -15.55 -5.33 -22.64
N GLY A 29 -15.88 -5.82 -23.83
CA GLY A 29 -15.53 -7.15 -24.27
C GLY A 29 -14.02 -7.37 -24.34
N ARG A 30 -13.56 -8.41 -23.65
CA ARG A 30 -12.51 -9.33 -24.08
C ARG A 30 -12.70 -10.64 -23.34
N SER A 31 -12.83 -11.71 -24.11
CA SER A 31 -13.02 -13.09 -23.63
C SER A 31 -11.77 -13.59 -22.92
N GLY A 32 -11.85 -13.79 -21.59
CA GLY A 32 -10.87 -14.54 -20.80
C GLY A 32 -11.40 -14.75 -19.38
N SER A 33 -11.51 -16.02 -18.96
CA SER A 33 -11.85 -16.55 -17.61
C SER A 33 -12.92 -15.83 -16.77
N ARG A 34 -14.13 -16.42 -16.68
CA ARG A 34 -15.28 -15.90 -15.91
C ARG A 34 -15.26 -16.33 -14.43
N THR A 35 -14.38 -15.73 -13.65
CA THR A 35 -14.63 -15.51 -12.22
C THR A 35 -14.49 -14.01 -12.01
N GLY A 36 -15.59 -13.28 -12.15
CA GLY A 36 -15.57 -11.82 -11.94
C GLY A 36 -15.25 -11.51 -10.49
N ILE A 37 -14.69 -10.35 -10.18
CA ILE A 37 -14.59 -9.84 -8.81
C ILE A 37 -15.87 -9.08 -8.48
N ALA A 38 -16.46 -9.34 -7.31
CA ALA A 38 -17.59 -8.56 -6.81
C ALA A 38 -17.08 -7.24 -6.21
N VAL A 39 -17.55 -6.13 -6.76
CA VAL A 39 -17.18 -4.77 -6.34
C VAL A 39 -18.33 -4.17 -5.54
N PRO A 40 -18.11 -3.68 -4.30
CA PRO A 40 -19.12 -2.93 -3.55
C PRO A 40 -19.64 -1.72 -4.31
N GLU A 41 -20.91 -1.36 -4.09
CA GLU A 41 -21.58 -0.28 -4.83
C GLU A 41 -20.86 1.06 -4.67
N GLU A 42 -20.39 1.35 -3.46
CA GLU A 42 -19.68 2.59 -3.13
C GLU A 42 -18.34 2.69 -3.90
N LEU A 43 -17.60 1.58 -3.97
CA LEU A 43 -16.35 1.53 -4.73
C LEU A 43 -16.61 1.65 -6.24
N ALA A 44 -17.64 0.97 -6.75
CA ALA A 44 -18.04 1.10 -8.14
C ALA A 44 -18.45 2.54 -8.48
N ALA A 45 -19.15 3.23 -7.57
CA ALA A 45 -19.50 4.64 -7.73
C ALA A 45 -18.27 5.57 -7.81
N LEU A 46 -17.22 5.32 -7.01
CA LEU A 46 -15.96 6.07 -7.10
C LEU A 46 -15.26 5.84 -8.45
N VAL A 47 -15.12 4.59 -8.87
CA VAL A 47 -14.50 4.22 -10.15
C VAL A 47 -15.26 4.81 -11.33
N ASN A 48 -16.60 4.77 -11.32
CA ASN A 48 -17.44 5.36 -12.37
C ASN A 48 -17.31 6.88 -12.46
N ARG A 49 -16.89 7.55 -11.38
CA ARG A 49 -16.56 8.99 -11.38
C ARG A 49 -15.14 9.29 -11.86
N GLY A 50 -14.39 8.27 -12.26
CA GLY A 50 -13.02 8.39 -12.74
C GLY A 50 -11.96 8.46 -11.62
N ILE A 51 -12.32 8.13 -10.37
CA ILE A 51 -11.37 8.05 -9.28
C ILE A 51 -10.61 6.72 -9.43
N PRO A 52 -9.28 6.73 -9.61
CA PRO A 52 -8.50 5.49 -9.68
C PRO A 52 -8.61 4.72 -8.37
N ALA A 53 -8.87 3.42 -8.46
CA ALA A 53 -8.84 2.50 -7.34
C ALA A 53 -7.64 1.55 -7.49
N VAL A 54 -6.77 1.48 -6.49
CA VAL A 54 -5.61 0.58 -6.47
C VAL A 54 -5.92 -0.64 -5.59
N PRO A 55 -5.91 -1.86 -6.12
CA PRO A 55 -5.92 -3.06 -5.30
C PRO A 55 -4.59 -3.19 -4.56
N HIS A 56 -4.68 -3.36 -3.25
CA HIS A 56 -3.56 -3.57 -2.36
C HIS A 56 -3.68 -4.91 -1.67
N GLY A 57 -2.67 -5.76 -1.82
CA GLY A 57 -2.65 -7.12 -1.25
C GLY A 57 -1.97 -7.16 0.12
N ILE A 58 -2.55 -7.96 1.01
CA ILE A 58 -2.02 -8.21 2.36
C ILE A 58 -1.57 -9.66 2.58
N SER A 59 -1.68 -10.50 1.55
CA SER A 59 -1.56 -11.95 1.69
C SER A 59 -0.62 -12.65 0.69
N LEU A 60 0.08 -11.97 -0.21
CA LEU A 60 0.98 -12.68 -1.12
C LEU A 60 2.19 -13.27 -0.40
N SER A 61 2.64 -12.67 0.69
CA SER A 61 3.85 -13.08 1.41
C SER A 61 5.08 -13.03 0.50
N LEU A 62 5.28 -11.92 -0.21
CA LEU A 62 6.37 -11.77 -1.19
C LEU A 62 7.74 -12.08 -0.58
N GLY A 63 7.95 -11.74 0.69
CA GLY A 63 9.18 -12.02 1.44
C GLY A 63 9.32 -13.44 2.00
N GLY A 64 8.37 -14.33 1.70
CA GLY A 64 8.41 -15.72 2.15
C GLY A 64 9.48 -16.54 1.45
N ALA A 65 10.03 -17.54 2.14
CA ALA A 65 10.95 -18.52 1.53
C ALA A 65 10.23 -19.43 0.52
N GLU A 66 8.95 -19.71 0.78
CA GLU A 66 8.06 -20.44 -0.11
C GLU A 66 7.61 -19.55 -1.28
N ALA A 67 7.25 -20.21 -2.38
CA ALA A 67 6.82 -19.49 -3.57
C ALA A 67 5.42 -18.90 -3.36
N VAL A 68 5.16 -17.71 -3.93
CA VAL A 68 3.81 -17.10 -3.90
C VAL A 68 2.74 -18.05 -4.45
N ASP A 69 1.56 -18.00 -3.84
CA ASP A 69 0.39 -18.78 -4.25
C ASP A 69 -0.22 -18.17 -5.53
N ASP A 70 -0.23 -18.95 -6.62
CA ASP A 70 -0.71 -18.49 -7.93
C ASP A 70 -2.19 -18.10 -7.90
N GLY A 71 -3.01 -18.73 -7.05
CA GLY A 71 -4.41 -18.37 -6.87
C GLY A 71 -4.58 -16.98 -6.25
N ARG A 72 -3.78 -16.64 -5.24
CA ARG A 72 -3.78 -15.29 -4.64
C ARG A 72 -3.28 -14.23 -5.60
N VAL A 73 -2.24 -14.53 -6.39
CA VAL A 73 -1.77 -13.61 -7.44
C VAL A 73 -2.84 -13.41 -8.51
N ALA A 74 -3.50 -14.48 -8.95
CA ALA A 74 -4.58 -14.41 -9.93
C ALA A 74 -5.79 -13.61 -9.40
N HIS A 75 -6.07 -13.69 -8.11
CA HIS A 75 -7.09 -12.87 -7.45
C HIS A 75 -6.74 -11.38 -7.49
N LEU A 76 -5.52 -11.01 -7.09
CA LEU A 76 -5.02 -9.63 -7.15
C LEU A 76 -5.06 -9.08 -8.59
N ALA A 77 -4.65 -9.89 -9.57
CA ALA A 77 -4.74 -9.55 -10.99
C ALA A 77 -6.20 -9.37 -11.44
N GLY A 78 -7.11 -10.18 -10.92
CA GLY A 78 -8.56 -10.06 -11.13
C GLY A 78 -9.09 -8.72 -10.62
N CYS A 79 -8.73 -8.33 -9.40
CA CYS A 79 -9.12 -7.05 -8.80
C CYS A 79 -8.62 -5.88 -9.66
N ALA A 80 -7.37 -5.93 -10.11
CA ALA A 80 -6.78 -4.90 -10.96
C ALA A 80 -7.56 -4.72 -12.28
N ARG A 81 -7.85 -5.84 -12.96
CA ARG A 81 -8.64 -5.82 -14.21
C ARG A 81 -10.06 -5.30 -13.98
N THR A 82 -10.73 -5.76 -12.93
CA THR A 82 -12.11 -5.35 -12.63
C THR A 82 -12.21 -3.86 -12.31
N LEU A 83 -11.22 -3.30 -11.60
CA LEU A 83 -11.21 -1.88 -11.24
C LEU A 83 -10.59 -0.99 -12.33
N GLY A 84 -10.07 -1.57 -13.42
CA GLY A 84 -9.32 -0.82 -14.42
C GLY A 84 -8.09 -0.13 -13.83
N SER A 85 -7.48 -0.76 -12.82
CA SER A 85 -6.45 -0.14 -11.99
C SER A 85 -5.14 0.07 -12.77
N PRO A 86 -4.41 1.17 -12.53
CA PRO A 86 -3.14 1.42 -13.21
C PRO A 86 -1.97 0.57 -12.69
N LEU A 87 -2.09 -0.01 -11.49
CA LEU A 87 -1.08 -0.86 -10.84
C LEU A 87 -1.73 -1.66 -9.71
N VAL A 88 -0.96 -2.53 -9.07
CA VAL A 88 -1.31 -3.16 -7.79
C VAL A 88 -0.20 -2.93 -6.79
N SER A 89 -0.49 -3.05 -5.50
CA SER A 89 0.50 -2.97 -4.43
C SER A 89 0.46 -4.19 -3.51
N GLU A 90 1.58 -4.46 -2.85
CA GLU A 90 1.73 -5.47 -1.80
C GLU A 90 2.90 -5.09 -0.88
N HIS A 91 3.17 -5.86 0.15
CA HIS A 91 4.15 -5.60 1.17
C HIS A 91 5.47 -6.35 0.98
N ILE A 92 6.55 -5.72 1.43
CA ILE A 92 7.86 -6.33 1.61
C ILE A 92 7.85 -7.09 2.95
N ALA A 93 7.02 -8.12 3.01
CA ALA A 93 6.75 -8.89 4.20
C ALA A 93 6.55 -10.37 3.88
N PHE A 94 6.63 -11.20 4.91
CA PHE A 94 6.07 -12.54 4.84
C PHE A 94 4.92 -12.67 5.84
N VAL A 95 3.94 -13.50 5.50
CA VAL A 95 2.82 -13.84 6.39
C VAL A 95 2.72 -15.34 6.63
N ARG A 96 3.57 -16.14 5.96
CA ARG A 96 3.59 -17.61 6.05
C ARG A 96 5.01 -18.15 6.03
N ALA A 97 5.21 -19.25 6.76
CA ALA A 97 6.41 -20.07 6.69
C ALA A 97 6.14 -21.48 7.25
N GLY A 98 6.61 -22.52 6.57
CA GLY A 98 6.53 -23.89 7.07
C GLY A 98 5.10 -24.40 7.23
N GLY A 99 4.20 -23.97 6.34
CA GLY A 99 2.77 -24.30 6.39
C GLY A 99 1.97 -23.59 7.49
N LEU A 100 2.58 -22.66 8.23
CA LEU A 100 1.90 -21.83 9.23
C LEU A 100 1.61 -20.44 8.68
N GLU A 101 0.45 -19.89 9.03
CA GLU A 101 0.06 -18.51 8.72
C GLU A 101 0.13 -17.66 9.99
N ALA A 102 0.85 -16.54 9.92
CA ALA A 102 1.10 -15.66 11.06
C ALA A 102 -0.11 -14.79 11.42
N GLY A 103 -1.07 -14.63 10.49
CA GLY A 103 -2.22 -13.73 10.64
C GLY A 103 -1.88 -12.24 10.65
N ARG A 104 -0.61 -11.89 10.37
CA ARG A 104 -0.10 -10.51 10.27
C ARG A 104 1.17 -10.45 9.43
N LEU A 105 1.50 -9.26 8.96
CA LEU A 105 2.77 -8.97 8.29
C LEU A 105 3.94 -9.17 9.25
N LEU A 106 4.96 -9.90 8.80
CA LEU A 106 6.22 -10.10 9.50
C LEU A 106 7.38 -9.50 8.67
N PRO A 107 8.34 -8.81 9.33
CA PRO A 107 9.46 -8.19 8.62
C PRO A 107 10.37 -9.26 8.05
N VAL A 108 10.83 -9.06 6.82
CA VAL A 108 11.88 -9.89 6.24
C VAL A 108 13.23 -9.64 6.95
N PRO A 109 14.08 -10.65 7.13
CA PRO A 109 15.47 -10.41 7.50
C PRO A 109 16.14 -9.71 6.33
N ARG A 110 16.70 -8.51 6.52
CA ARG A 110 17.34 -7.73 5.44
C ARG A 110 18.71 -8.32 5.08
N THR A 111 18.72 -9.55 4.57
CA THR A 111 19.91 -10.28 4.10
C THR A 111 19.82 -10.50 2.60
N ARG A 112 20.94 -10.90 1.98
CA ARG A 112 20.98 -11.25 0.56
C ARG A 112 20.05 -12.41 0.21
N GLU A 113 19.93 -13.42 1.06
CA GLU A 113 19.07 -14.58 0.82
C GLU A 113 17.58 -14.20 0.81
N ALA A 114 17.17 -13.30 1.70
CA ALA A 114 15.80 -12.79 1.73
C ALA A 114 15.50 -11.90 0.52
N LEU A 115 16.48 -11.10 0.10
CA LEU A 115 16.39 -10.31 -1.12
C LEU A 115 16.22 -11.22 -2.35
N ASP A 116 16.99 -12.31 -2.44
CA ASP A 116 16.85 -13.31 -3.51
C ASP A 116 15.47 -14.00 -3.45
N ALA A 117 14.89 -14.21 -2.27
CA ALA A 117 13.54 -14.74 -2.12
C ALA A 117 12.45 -13.78 -2.60
N LEU A 118 12.53 -12.51 -2.17
CA LEU A 118 11.66 -11.43 -2.64
C LEU A 118 11.72 -11.29 -4.16
N GLU A 119 12.93 -11.23 -4.72
CA GLU A 119 13.15 -11.11 -6.17
C GLU A 119 12.45 -12.23 -6.94
N ARG A 120 12.65 -13.50 -6.52
CA ARG A 120 11.98 -14.66 -7.14
C ARG A 120 10.46 -14.54 -7.07
N ASN A 121 9.91 -14.16 -5.92
CA ASN A 121 8.48 -14.06 -5.70
C ASN A 121 7.83 -12.89 -6.45
N ILE A 122 8.50 -11.74 -6.48
CA ILE A 122 8.11 -10.58 -7.27
C ILE A 122 8.08 -10.94 -8.76
N PHE A 123 9.08 -11.64 -9.29
CA PHE A 123 9.05 -12.07 -10.68
C PHE A 123 7.93 -13.06 -10.98
N ARG A 124 7.64 -13.99 -10.05
CA ARG A 124 6.50 -14.92 -10.21
C ARG A 124 5.16 -14.19 -10.20
N ALA A 125 4.99 -13.24 -9.29
CA ALA A 125 3.78 -12.42 -9.21
C ALA A 125 3.61 -11.54 -10.46
N SER A 126 4.67 -10.80 -10.82
CA SER A 126 4.67 -9.86 -11.96
C SER A 126 4.36 -10.53 -13.30
N ARG A 127 4.67 -11.82 -13.48
CA ARG A 127 4.32 -12.57 -14.69
C ARG A 127 2.82 -12.82 -14.87
N GLN A 128 2.03 -12.71 -13.81
CA GLN A 128 0.59 -12.92 -13.81
C GLN A 128 -0.20 -11.62 -13.69
N LEU A 129 0.49 -10.51 -13.41
CA LEU A 129 -0.08 -9.18 -13.32
C LEU A 129 -0.02 -8.49 -14.69
N ASP A 130 -1.15 -7.93 -15.12
CA ASP A 130 -1.24 -7.16 -16.38
C ASP A 130 -0.79 -5.70 -16.20
N VAL A 131 -0.48 -5.31 -14.97
CA VAL A 131 -0.14 -3.94 -14.54
C VAL A 131 1.09 -3.98 -13.62
N PRO A 132 1.81 -2.85 -13.47
CA PRO A 132 2.96 -2.79 -12.57
C PRO A 132 2.63 -3.17 -11.12
N LEU A 133 3.61 -3.76 -10.44
CA LEU A 133 3.58 -4.02 -9.00
C LEU A 133 4.36 -2.92 -8.27
N ALA A 134 3.73 -2.33 -7.27
CA ALA A 134 4.38 -1.54 -6.23
C ALA A 134 4.57 -2.41 -4.97
N VAL A 135 5.66 -2.21 -4.24
CA VAL A 135 5.93 -2.91 -2.99
C VAL A 135 6.16 -1.94 -1.83
N GLU A 136 5.66 -2.29 -0.65
CA GLU A 136 5.56 -1.42 0.51
C GLU A 136 6.45 -1.81 1.69
N ASN A 137 7.09 -0.82 2.31
CA ASN A 137 7.78 -0.99 3.58
C ASN A 137 6.79 -1.06 4.75
N ILE A 138 7.01 -1.97 5.70
CA ILE A 138 6.10 -2.19 6.83
C ILE A 138 6.62 -1.55 8.13
N ALA A 139 5.71 -1.24 9.05
CA ALA A 139 6.07 -1.03 10.45
C ALA A 139 6.57 -2.35 11.08
N THR A 140 7.66 -2.24 11.84
CA THR A 140 8.33 -3.37 12.48
C THR A 140 8.43 -3.14 13.99
N LEU A 141 8.25 -4.22 14.74
CA LEU A 141 8.38 -4.21 16.20
C LEU A 141 9.71 -4.79 16.69
N PHE A 142 10.46 -5.42 15.78
CA PHE A 142 11.76 -6.03 16.02
C PHE A 142 12.60 -5.97 14.76
N GLU A 143 13.91 -5.96 14.94
CA GLU A 143 14.88 -6.13 13.87
C GLU A 143 15.50 -7.53 13.95
N TRP A 144 15.83 -8.08 12.79
CA TRP A 144 16.60 -9.31 12.71
C TRP A 144 18.06 -9.04 13.05
N PRO A 145 18.71 -9.85 13.91
CA PRO A 145 20.07 -9.61 14.36
C PRO A 145 21.11 -9.72 13.23
N ASP A 146 20.82 -10.51 12.20
CA ASP A 146 21.74 -10.83 11.11
C ASP A 146 21.51 -9.95 9.86
N ALA A 147 20.92 -8.76 10.01
CA ALA A 147 20.68 -7.86 8.88
C ALA A 147 22.00 -7.42 8.22
N GLU A 148 22.11 -7.62 6.92
CA GLU A 148 23.28 -7.25 6.11
C GLU A 148 23.12 -5.86 5.47
N TYR A 149 21.87 -5.40 5.34
CA TYR A 149 21.50 -4.15 4.70
C TYR A 149 20.74 -3.25 5.69
N THR A 150 20.97 -1.94 5.60
CA THR A 150 19.99 -0.96 6.10
C THR A 150 18.68 -1.04 5.30
N GLU A 151 17.60 -0.43 5.78
CA GLU A 151 16.32 -0.39 5.04
C GLU A 151 16.50 0.26 3.67
N ALA A 152 17.16 1.43 3.63
CA ALA A 152 17.42 2.14 2.38
C ALA A 152 18.23 1.33 1.38
N GLU A 153 19.29 0.65 1.82
CA GLU A 153 20.09 -0.22 0.95
C GLU A 153 19.28 -1.42 0.45
N PHE A 154 18.51 -2.05 1.32
CA PHE A 154 17.68 -3.21 0.98
C PHE A 154 16.61 -2.85 -0.06
N LEU A 155 15.90 -1.73 0.14
CA LEU A 155 14.89 -1.25 -0.81
C LEU A 155 15.53 -0.84 -2.15
N ARG A 156 16.71 -0.22 -2.13
CA ARG A 156 17.42 0.17 -3.36
C ARG A 156 17.81 -1.04 -4.17
N GLU A 157 18.43 -2.03 -3.53
CA GLU A 157 18.78 -3.29 -4.17
C GLU A 157 17.55 -4.02 -4.73
N LEU A 158 16.43 -4.03 -3.98
CA LEU A 158 15.18 -4.64 -4.43
C LEU A 158 14.65 -3.97 -5.70
N VAL A 159 14.59 -2.64 -5.71
CA VAL A 159 14.14 -1.85 -6.86
C VAL A 159 15.05 -2.04 -8.06
N ASP A 160 16.37 -2.02 -7.86
CA ASP A 160 17.35 -2.16 -8.93
C ASP A 160 17.31 -3.55 -9.59
N ARG A 161 17.09 -4.61 -8.79
CA ARG A 161 17.01 -6.00 -9.29
C ARG A 161 15.70 -6.31 -10.00
N THR A 162 14.58 -5.80 -9.48
CA THR A 162 13.25 -6.23 -9.93
C THR A 162 12.54 -5.21 -10.81
N GLY A 163 12.93 -3.93 -10.74
CA GLY A 163 12.27 -2.83 -11.43
C GLY A 163 10.87 -2.50 -10.91
N VAL A 164 10.44 -3.05 -9.76
CA VAL A 164 9.16 -2.71 -9.13
C VAL A 164 9.10 -1.22 -8.78
N TYR A 165 7.88 -0.73 -8.61
CA TYR A 165 7.66 0.55 -7.98
C TYR A 165 7.70 0.39 -6.45
N LEU A 166 7.92 1.50 -5.75
CA LEU A 166 7.76 1.56 -4.30
C LEU A 166 6.48 2.28 -3.93
N LEU A 167 5.71 1.64 -3.06
CA LEU A 167 4.73 2.28 -2.22
C LEU A 167 5.45 2.65 -0.92
N LEU A 168 5.67 3.93 -0.67
CA LEU A 168 6.42 4.35 0.52
C LEU A 168 5.48 4.78 1.62
N ASP A 169 5.38 3.99 2.68
CA ASP A 169 4.66 4.40 3.88
C ASP A 169 5.57 5.20 4.80
N ILE A 170 5.28 6.50 4.87
CA ILE A 170 6.02 7.47 5.68
C ILE A 170 5.74 7.28 7.18
N ALA A 171 4.54 6.83 7.55
CA ALA A 171 4.19 6.52 8.93
C ALA A 171 4.95 5.27 9.42
N ASN A 172 5.11 4.26 8.56
CA ASN A 172 5.96 3.10 8.86
C ASN A 172 7.44 3.49 9.06
N VAL A 173 7.98 4.39 8.23
CA VAL A 173 9.36 4.92 8.43
C VAL A 173 9.49 5.61 9.79
N TYR A 174 8.50 6.45 10.13
CA TYR A 174 8.45 7.13 11.42
C TYR A 174 8.40 6.14 12.59
N ALA A 175 7.53 5.15 12.52
CA ALA A 175 7.38 4.11 13.54
C ALA A 175 8.69 3.34 13.75
N ASN A 176 9.31 2.89 12.65
CA ASN A 176 10.57 2.13 12.66
C ASN A 176 11.72 2.94 13.26
N ALA A 177 11.89 4.20 12.83
CA ALA A 177 12.94 5.07 13.34
C ALA A 177 12.76 5.36 14.83
N ARG A 178 11.54 5.68 15.28
CA ARG A 178 11.21 5.91 16.70
C ARG A 178 11.50 4.67 17.55
N ASN A 179 11.09 3.48 17.08
CA ASN A 179 11.29 2.22 17.80
C ASN A 179 12.74 1.75 17.88
N THR A 180 13.61 2.26 17.01
CA THR A 180 15.04 1.92 16.97
C THR A 180 15.95 3.07 17.41
N GLY A 181 15.37 4.19 17.88
CA GLY A 181 16.12 5.34 18.35
C GLY A 181 16.88 6.09 17.25
N ARG A 182 16.43 5.97 15.99
CA ARG A 182 16.98 6.68 14.83
C ARG A 182 16.19 7.93 14.52
N ASP A 183 16.80 8.84 13.77
CA ASP A 183 16.13 10.03 13.26
C ASP A 183 15.24 9.70 12.04
N PRO A 184 13.91 9.90 12.10
CA PRO A 184 13.01 9.52 11.02
C PRO A 184 13.26 10.27 9.70
N LEU A 185 13.65 11.54 9.76
CA LEU A 185 13.92 12.34 8.57
C LEU A 185 15.16 11.83 7.83
N THR A 186 16.22 11.54 8.58
CA THR A 186 17.45 10.94 8.02
C THR A 186 17.16 9.60 7.37
N GLU A 187 16.38 8.72 7.99
CA GLU A 187 16.03 7.42 7.39
C GLU A 187 15.18 7.61 6.13
N LEU A 188 14.15 8.47 6.18
CA LEU A 188 13.27 8.77 5.05
C LEU A 188 14.04 9.28 3.82
N LEU A 189 14.95 10.23 4.01
CA LEU A 189 15.70 10.85 2.90
C LEU A 189 16.74 9.92 2.28
N ARG A 190 17.07 8.78 2.91
CA ARG A 190 17.98 7.77 2.36
C ARG A 190 17.29 6.78 1.43
N LEU A 191 15.97 6.66 1.54
CA LEU A 191 15.20 5.69 0.76
C LEU A 191 15.27 6.01 -0.75
N PRO A 192 15.31 4.99 -1.62
CA PRO A 192 15.21 5.19 -3.06
C PRO A 192 13.86 5.83 -3.42
N THR A 193 13.90 6.90 -4.21
CA THR A 193 12.70 7.67 -4.61
C THR A 193 12.49 7.73 -6.12
N GLU A 194 13.34 7.05 -6.89
CA GLU A 194 13.41 7.10 -8.34
C GLU A 194 12.22 6.37 -9.00
N ARG A 195 11.60 5.42 -8.27
CA ARG A 195 10.46 4.61 -8.73
C ARG A 195 9.30 4.61 -7.74
N LEU A 196 8.96 5.76 -7.17
CA LEU A 196 7.77 5.86 -6.31
C LEU A 196 6.47 5.75 -7.13
N ALA A 197 5.56 4.87 -6.70
CA ALA A 197 4.19 4.82 -7.20
C ALA A 197 3.31 5.84 -6.47
N TYR A 198 3.34 5.80 -5.13
CA TYR A 198 2.62 6.70 -4.21
C TYR A 198 3.16 6.51 -2.78
N CYS A 199 2.67 7.31 -1.83
CA CYS A 199 3.01 7.19 -0.42
C CYS A 199 1.77 7.03 0.46
N HIS A 200 1.90 6.23 1.51
CA HIS A 200 0.95 6.18 2.62
C HIS A 200 1.33 7.15 3.72
N ILE A 201 0.32 7.80 4.26
CA ILE A 201 0.36 8.61 5.46
C ILE A 201 -0.68 8.03 6.42
N ALA A 202 -0.23 7.54 7.56
CA ALA A 202 -1.11 6.97 8.58
C ALA A 202 -0.81 7.55 9.96
N GLY A 203 -1.53 7.05 10.96
CA GLY A 203 -1.34 7.43 12.35
C GLY A 203 -1.48 6.25 13.31
N GLY A 204 -0.75 6.37 14.41
CA GLY A 204 -0.60 5.36 15.44
C GLY A 204 -0.56 5.95 16.84
N HIS A 205 -0.07 5.16 17.80
CA HIS A 205 -0.01 5.57 19.20
C HIS A 205 1.20 4.95 19.90
N GLU A 206 1.61 5.53 21.02
CA GLU A 206 2.60 4.91 21.89
C GLU A 206 1.96 3.86 22.82
N SER A 207 2.60 2.70 22.90
CA SER A 207 2.25 1.63 23.82
C SER A 207 3.48 0.85 24.25
N GLY A 208 3.67 0.65 25.56
CA GLY A 208 4.79 -0.13 26.09
C GLY A 208 6.18 0.39 25.73
N GLY A 209 6.33 1.71 25.55
CA GLY A 209 7.61 2.32 25.15
C GLY A 209 7.96 2.15 23.67
N ARG A 210 6.99 1.72 22.84
CA ARG A 210 7.11 1.62 21.39
C ARG A 210 6.00 2.42 20.73
N TYR A 211 6.27 2.96 19.56
CA TYR A 211 5.24 3.47 18.68
C TYR A 211 4.65 2.32 17.87
N ILE A 212 3.34 2.15 17.99
CA ILE A 212 2.57 1.14 17.26
C ILE A 212 1.81 1.87 16.17
N ASP A 213 2.21 1.62 14.93
CA ASP A 213 1.42 2.10 13.80
C ASP A 213 0.18 1.23 13.65
N THR A 214 -0.98 1.86 13.70
CA THR A 214 -2.27 1.14 13.79
C THR A 214 -3.24 1.55 12.70
N HIS A 215 -2.97 2.65 12.02
CA HIS A 215 -3.79 3.24 10.98
C HIS A 215 -5.20 3.62 11.46
N VAL A 216 -5.49 3.60 12.77
CA VAL A 216 -6.79 3.97 13.36
C VAL A 216 -6.76 5.28 14.16
N HIS A 217 -5.62 5.98 14.15
CA HIS A 217 -5.41 7.24 14.88
C HIS A 217 -5.07 8.40 13.94
N ALA A 218 -5.44 9.62 14.33
CA ALA A 218 -5.10 10.83 13.58
C ALA A 218 -3.60 10.89 13.22
N VAL A 219 -3.27 11.43 12.05
CA VAL A 219 -1.87 11.59 11.60
C VAL A 219 -1.11 12.48 12.60
N PRO A 220 0.00 12.00 13.20
CA PRO A 220 0.80 12.80 14.13
C PRO A 220 1.44 14.02 13.44
N ALA A 221 1.68 15.08 14.21
CA ALA A 221 2.35 16.28 13.72
C ALA A 221 3.77 15.97 13.19
N GLU A 222 4.45 15.00 13.80
CA GLU A 222 5.77 14.55 13.39
C GLU A 222 5.75 13.84 12.04
N VAL A 223 4.71 13.06 11.73
CA VAL A 223 4.53 12.46 10.40
C VAL A 223 4.23 13.56 9.37
N LEU A 224 3.39 14.54 9.71
CA LEU A 224 3.16 15.71 8.84
C LEU A 224 4.45 16.52 8.59
N ALA A 225 5.34 16.63 9.58
CA ALA A 225 6.64 17.27 9.40
C ALA A 225 7.53 16.49 8.41
N LEU A 226 7.52 15.15 8.45
CA LEU A 226 8.19 14.34 7.44
C LEU A 226 7.62 14.56 6.04
N VAL A 227 6.29 14.64 5.91
CA VAL A 227 5.64 14.97 4.64
C VAL A 227 6.10 16.35 4.13
N ALA A 228 6.21 17.34 5.02
CA ALA A 228 6.64 18.69 4.67
C ALA A 228 8.10 18.77 4.18
N GLU A 229 8.97 17.89 4.65
CA GLU A 229 10.34 17.81 4.15
C GLU A 229 10.46 16.95 2.88
N PHE A 230 9.65 15.89 2.76
CA PHE A 230 9.80 14.89 1.71
C PHE A 230 9.06 15.24 0.41
N ALA A 231 7.82 15.72 0.52
CA ALA A 231 6.90 15.83 -0.61
C ALA A 231 7.04 17.08 -1.48
N PRO A 232 7.44 18.27 -0.98
CA PRO A 232 7.59 19.44 -1.83
C PRO A 232 8.55 19.22 -3.01
N GLY A 233 8.15 19.71 -4.19
CA GLY A 233 8.90 19.49 -5.44
C GLY A 233 8.73 18.10 -6.06
N ARG A 234 8.01 17.18 -5.40
CA ARG A 234 7.67 15.84 -5.93
C ARG A 234 6.20 15.78 -6.34
N THR A 235 5.95 15.08 -7.45
CA THR A 235 4.60 14.83 -7.97
C THR A 235 3.97 13.53 -7.43
N VAL A 236 4.67 12.82 -6.53
CA VAL A 236 4.25 11.51 -6.01
C VAL A 236 2.88 11.58 -5.31
N PRO A 237 1.89 10.74 -5.67
CA PRO A 237 0.61 10.75 -4.98
C PRO A 237 0.74 10.43 -3.48
N LEU A 238 -0.11 11.04 -2.64
CA LEU A 238 -0.17 10.76 -1.21
C LEU A 238 -1.56 10.22 -0.87
N MET A 239 -1.64 9.25 0.03
CA MET A 239 -2.88 8.69 0.51
C MET A 239 -2.92 8.71 2.03
N LEU A 240 -4.04 9.17 2.59
CA LEU A 240 -4.34 8.93 4.00
C LEU A 240 -4.81 7.48 4.13
N GLU A 241 -4.06 6.67 4.86
CA GLU A 241 -4.46 5.31 5.20
C GLU A 241 -5.18 5.31 6.56
N ARG A 242 -6.42 4.82 6.56
CA ARG A 242 -7.30 4.76 7.73
C ARG A 242 -8.04 3.43 7.71
N ASP A 243 -7.58 2.48 8.52
CA ASP A 243 -8.12 1.10 8.49
C ASP A 243 -9.33 0.88 9.39
N GLY A 244 -9.61 1.83 10.27
CA GLY A 244 -10.67 1.72 11.26
C GLY A 244 -10.81 2.99 12.09
N ASN A 245 -11.75 2.96 13.03
CA ASN A 245 -12.06 4.12 13.88
C ASN A 245 -12.28 5.41 13.07
N TYR A 246 -13.02 5.29 11.97
CA TYR A 246 -13.26 6.39 11.03
C TYR A 246 -13.93 7.57 11.77
N PRO A 247 -13.30 8.75 11.83
CA PRO A 247 -13.92 9.92 12.44
C PRO A 247 -14.95 10.53 11.49
N PRO A 248 -15.74 11.52 11.94
CA PRO A 248 -16.64 12.26 11.06
C PRO A 248 -15.94 12.77 9.80
N ALA A 249 -16.67 12.84 8.67
CA ALA A 249 -16.11 13.25 7.39
C ALA A 249 -15.41 14.63 7.43
N THR A 250 -15.86 15.53 8.30
CA THR A 250 -15.22 16.84 8.51
C THR A 250 -13.82 16.74 9.11
N GLU A 251 -13.59 15.76 9.99
CA GLU A 251 -12.28 15.52 10.60
C GLU A 251 -11.34 14.84 9.60
N LEU A 252 -11.82 13.83 8.86
CA LEU A 252 -11.05 13.23 7.75
C LEU A 252 -10.66 14.29 6.70
N ALA A 253 -11.59 15.19 6.35
CA ALA A 253 -11.30 16.28 5.43
C ALA A 253 -10.24 17.25 5.99
N ALA A 254 -10.25 17.50 7.30
CA ALA A 254 -9.22 18.31 7.95
C ALA A 254 -7.84 17.62 7.93
N GLU A 255 -7.78 16.31 8.19
CA GLU A 255 -6.55 15.52 8.08
C GLU A 255 -5.99 15.54 6.66
N LEU A 256 -6.84 15.30 5.65
CA LEU A 256 -6.45 15.39 4.23
C LEU A 256 -5.94 16.79 3.85
N ASN A 257 -6.55 17.84 4.38
CA ASN A 257 -6.08 19.22 4.20
C ASN A 257 -4.73 19.48 4.89
N ALA A 258 -4.49 18.89 6.06
CA ALA A 258 -3.21 18.99 6.74
C ALA A 258 -2.10 18.30 5.94
N ILE A 259 -2.37 17.12 5.37
CA ILE A 259 -1.44 16.41 4.47
C ILE A 259 -1.17 17.26 3.22
N ALA A 260 -2.21 17.81 2.59
CA ALA A 260 -2.07 18.66 1.42
C ALA A 260 -1.22 19.91 1.73
N ALA A 261 -1.48 20.58 2.86
CA ALA A 261 -0.72 21.73 3.30
C ALA A 261 0.75 21.39 3.56
N ALA A 262 1.03 20.31 4.29
CA ALA A 262 2.39 19.82 4.53
C ALA A 262 3.12 19.55 3.20
N ALA A 263 2.45 18.88 2.25
CA ALA A 263 3.03 18.56 0.96
C ALA A 263 3.17 19.75 -0.01
N GLY A 264 2.76 20.96 0.38
CA GLY A 264 2.74 22.15 -0.49
C GLY A 264 1.73 22.04 -1.63
N ARG A 265 0.61 21.34 -1.41
CA ARG A 265 -0.44 21.07 -2.41
C ARG A 265 -1.70 21.89 -2.15
N PRO A 266 -2.55 22.10 -3.18
CA PRO A 266 -3.84 22.73 -2.98
C PRO A 266 -4.69 21.98 -1.95
N ALA A 267 -5.46 22.75 -1.17
CA ALA A 267 -6.43 22.21 -0.24
C ALA A 267 -7.43 21.29 -0.94
N VAL A 268 -7.86 20.26 -0.22
CA VAL A 268 -8.83 19.27 -0.68
C VAL A 268 -10.21 19.90 -0.67
N THR A 269 -10.80 20.06 -1.84
CA THR A 269 -12.16 20.58 -1.95
C THR A 269 -13.16 19.45 -1.73
N LEU A 270 -13.99 19.55 -0.69
CA LEU A 270 -15.17 18.71 -0.58
C LEU A 270 -16.14 19.12 -1.70
N HIS A 271 -16.46 18.18 -2.60
CA HIS A 271 -17.53 18.42 -3.56
C HIS A 271 -18.87 18.44 -2.81
N PRO A 272 -19.69 19.49 -2.98
CA PRO A 272 -20.92 19.68 -2.19
C PRO A 272 -22.08 18.76 -2.59
N GLU A 273 -21.96 17.97 -3.66
CA GLU A 273 -23.04 17.06 -4.07
C GLU A 273 -22.96 15.74 -3.30
N PRO A 274 -24.03 15.36 -2.55
CA PRO A 274 -24.07 14.08 -1.87
C PRO A 274 -24.05 12.93 -2.89
N ILE A 275 -23.46 11.80 -2.48
CA ILE A 275 -23.56 10.53 -3.19
C ILE A 275 -25.05 10.19 -3.28
N ARG A 276 -25.63 10.28 -4.47
CA ARG A 276 -26.99 9.79 -4.70
C ARG A 276 -26.92 8.26 -4.67
N THR A 277 -27.41 7.68 -3.58
CA THR A 277 -27.79 6.27 -3.45
C THR A 277 -28.90 5.93 -4.43
#